data_AF-A0A5B8T386-F1
#
_entry.id   AF-A0A5B8T386-F1
#
_cell.length_a   1.000
_cell.length_b   1.000
_cell.length_c   1.000
_cell.angle_alpha   90.00
_cell.angle_beta   90.00
_cell.angle_gamma   90.00
#
_symmetry.space_group_name_H-M   'P 1'
#
loop_
_entity.id
_entity.type
_entity.pdbx_description
1 polymer ?
#
loop_
_entity_poly.entity_id
_entity_poly.type
_entity_poly.pdbx_seq_one_letter_code
_entity_poly.pdbx_strand_id
1 'polypeptide(L)'
;MANNWLDIALTQLGKTYQSSGAFVAFVMNTSNIKADGQTGHWSQDLIDLLYDVYELNTVENTRPGDLLFWGIPEQPYSVGIYVGGSHYIAVDENDAQVKIQTLNQSWYPTFAGTVL
;
A
#
# COMPACT_ATOMS: atom_id res chain seq x y z
N MET A 1 -11.99 -0.31 -16.75
CA MET A 1 -11.00 0.74 -16.43
C MET A 1 -9.96 0.07 -15.56
N ALA A 2 -8.79 -0.26 -16.11
CA ALA A 2 -7.78 -1.02 -15.40
C ALA A 2 -7.03 -0.10 -14.43
N ASN A 3 -7.30 -0.30 -13.14
CA ASN A 3 -6.49 -0.08 -11.94
C ASN A 3 -5.21 0.76 -12.15
N ASN A 4 -5.37 2.09 -12.30
CA ASN A 4 -4.28 3.04 -12.58
C ASN A 4 -3.16 3.03 -11.51
N TRP A 5 -3.46 2.57 -10.29
CA TRP A 5 -2.53 2.56 -9.16
C TRP A 5 -1.37 1.58 -9.31
N LEU A 6 -1.62 0.41 -9.92
CA LEU A 6 -0.57 -0.59 -10.11
C LEU A 6 0.46 -0.10 -11.14
N ASP A 7 0.00 0.49 -12.24
CA ASP A 7 0.88 1.14 -13.23
C ASP A 7 1.69 2.27 -12.59
N ILE A 8 1.06 3.14 -11.81
CA ILE A 8 1.78 4.21 -11.10
C ILE A 8 2.80 3.63 -10.12
N ALA A 9 2.44 2.63 -9.33
CA ALA A 9 3.35 1.95 -8.40
C ALA A 9 4.58 1.35 -9.09
N LEU A 10 4.37 0.66 -10.22
CA LEU A 10 5.44 0.08 -11.02
C LEU A 10 6.42 1.14 -11.57
N THR A 11 5.92 2.32 -11.95
CA THR A 11 6.79 3.44 -12.39
C THR A 11 7.64 4.06 -11.28
N GLN A 12 7.35 3.75 -10.00
CA GLN A 12 8.15 4.25 -8.87
C GLN A 12 9.25 3.28 -8.43
N LEU A 13 9.38 2.09 -9.05
CA LEU A 13 10.43 1.14 -8.70
C LEU A 13 11.83 1.77 -8.76
N GLY A 14 12.63 1.53 -7.72
CA GLY A 14 13.97 2.09 -7.56
C GLY A 14 14.02 3.53 -7.05
N LYS A 15 12.88 4.23 -6.93
CA LYS A 15 12.83 5.56 -6.30
C LYS A 15 12.85 5.44 -4.79
N THR A 16 13.41 6.46 -4.15
CA THR A 16 13.51 6.53 -2.69
C THR A 16 12.32 7.25 -2.06
N TYR A 17 11.79 6.70 -0.99
CA TYR A 17 10.73 7.32 -0.18
C TYR A 17 11.07 7.17 1.30
N GLN A 18 10.55 8.10 2.12
CA GLN A 18 10.79 8.10 3.57
C GLN A 18 10.16 6.88 4.28
N SER A 19 9.07 6.34 3.72
CA SER A 19 8.39 5.15 4.25
C SER A 19 7.48 4.53 3.18
N SER A 20 7.07 3.27 3.38
CA SER A 20 6.09 2.63 2.49
C SER A 20 4.74 3.36 2.49
N GLY A 21 4.36 3.98 3.61
CA GLY A 21 3.18 4.85 3.68
C GLY A 21 3.30 6.08 2.76
N ALA A 22 4.46 6.75 2.74
CA ALA A 22 4.70 7.89 1.85
C ALA A 22 4.67 7.49 0.37
N PHE A 23 5.18 6.31 0.04
CA PHE A 23 5.08 5.73 -1.30
C PHE A 23 3.63 5.47 -1.70
N VAL A 24 2.85 4.79 -0.86
CA VAL A 24 1.44 4.48 -1.15
C VAL A 24 0.60 5.76 -1.27
N ALA A 25 0.81 6.74 -0.37
CA ALA A 25 0.14 8.03 -0.44
C ALA A 25 0.44 8.77 -1.76
N PHE A 26 1.69 8.71 -2.25
CA PHE A 26 2.03 9.27 -3.57
C PHE A 26 1.26 8.57 -4.70
N VAL A 27 1.25 7.24 -4.70
CA VAL A 27 0.53 6.46 -5.72
C VAL A 27 -0.96 6.81 -5.74
N MET A 28 -1.57 6.91 -4.56
CA MET A 28 -2.98 7.30 -4.41
C MET A 28 -3.23 8.75 -4.86
N ASN A 29 -2.43 9.71 -4.41
CA ASN A 29 -2.59 11.12 -4.74
C ASN A 29 -2.45 11.40 -6.26
N THR A 30 -1.57 10.67 -6.94
CA THR A 30 -1.33 10.82 -8.38
C THR A 30 -2.48 10.26 -9.22
N SER A 31 -3.39 9.49 -8.62
CA SER A 31 -4.42 8.73 -9.34
C SER A 31 -5.81 9.38 -9.40
N ASN A 32 -5.96 10.59 -8.85
CA ASN A 32 -7.22 11.33 -8.73
C ASN A 32 -8.15 10.90 -7.57
N ILE A 33 -7.62 10.19 -6.56
CA ILE A 33 -8.13 10.23 -5.18
C ILE A 33 -7.30 11.26 -4.42
N LYS A 34 -7.95 12.35 -3.98
CA LYS A 34 -7.30 13.45 -3.27
C LYS A 34 -6.84 12.94 -1.90
N ALA A 35 -5.56 12.59 -1.76
CA ALA A 35 -4.95 12.58 -0.44
C ALA A 35 -4.71 14.05 -0.10
N ASP A 36 -5.46 14.58 0.88
CA ASP A 36 -5.23 15.95 1.34
C ASP A 36 -3.76 16.12 1.73
N GLY A 37 -3.12 17.09 1.09
CA GLY A 37 -1.69 17.21 1.03
C GLY A 37 -1.08 17.84 2.27
N GLN A 38 0.23 17.61 2.41
CA GLN A 38 1.21 18.58 2.94
C GLN A 38 1.71 18.49 4.40
N THR A 39 1.67 17.35 5.10
CA THR A 39 2.31 17.32 6.44
C THR A 39 3.27 16.18 6.73
N GLY A 40 3.43 15.19 5.85
CA GLY A 40 4.24 14.01 6.19
C GLY A 40 3.66 13.22 7.37
N HIS A 41 2.42 13.54 7.75
CA HIS A 41 1.57 12.74 8.61
C HIS A 41 0.59 12.02 7.69
N TRP A 42 0.25 10.77 8.02
CA TRP A 42 -0.75 9.95 7.33
C TRP A 42 -1.99 10.78 6.99
N SER A 43 -2.50 10.73 5.75
CA SER A 43 -3.73 11.44 5.41
C SER A 43 -4.90 10.85 6.18
N GLN A 44 -5.81 11.70 6.68
CA GLN A 44 -7.04 11.25 7.32
C GLN A 44 -7.86 10.36 6.37
N ASP A 45 -7.75 10.58 5.07
CA ASP A 45 -8.32 9.74 4.01
C ASP A 45 -7.84 8.28 4.07
N LEU A 46 -6.62 8.01 4.56
CA LEU A 46 -6.07 6.66 4.70
C LEU A 46 -6.59 5.98 5.97
N ILE A 47 -6.85 6.76 7.03
CA ILE A 47 -7.55 6.30 8.24
C ILE A 47 -9.03 6.04 7.93
N ASP A 48 -9.65 6.90 7.12
CA ASP A 48 -11.04 6.75 6.69
C ASP A 48 -11.18 5.58 5.71
N LEU A 49 -10.23 5.39 4.79
CA LEU A 49 -10.11 4.17 3.98
C LEU A 49 -9.97 2.93 4.86
N LEU A 50 -9.21 3.03 5.96
CA LEU A 50 -8.99 1.93 6.88
C LEU A 50 -10.25 1.61 7.71
N TYR A 51 -11.13 2.59 7.93
CA TYR A 51 -12.49 2.38 8.44
C TYR A 51 -13.46 1.84 7.38
N ASP A 52 -13.26 2.18 6.10
CA ASP A 52 -14.13 1.81 4.96
C ASP A 52 -13.72 0.47 4.29
N VAL A 53 -12.53 -0.05 4.61
CA VAL A 53 -12.09 -1.43 4.34
C VAL A 53 -12.89 -2.36 5.26
N TYR A 54 -14.17 -2.51 4.95
CA TYR A 54 -15.12 -3.39 5.65
C TYR A 54 -15.22 -4.77 5.00
N GLU A 55 -14.21 -5.17 4.22
CA GLU A 55 -14.02 -6.54 3.74
C GLU A 55 -12.61 -7.00 4.14
N LEU A 56 -12.51 -7.62 5.32
CA LEU A 56 -11.35 -8.41 5.73
C LEU A 56 -11.22 -9.61 4.78
N ASN A 57 -10.65 -9.38 3.61
CA ASN A 57 -10.25 -10.48 2.73
C ASN A 57 -8.99 -11.12 3.33
N THR A 58 -8.99 -12.44 3.43
CA THR A 58 -7.74 -13.17 3.63
C THR A 58 -6.79 -12.76 2.51
N VAL A 59 -5.49 -12.66 2.79
CA VAL A 59 -4.46 -12.32 1.81
C VAL A 59 -4.46 -13.31 0.62
N GLU A 60 -5.17 -14.44 0.73
CA GLU A 60 -5.42 -15.39 -0.36
C GLU A 60 -6.45 -14.88 -1.40
N ASN A 61 -7.31 -13.92 -1.03
CA ASN A 61 -8.33 -13.32 -1.90
C ASN A 61 -7.94 -11.93 -2.44
N THR A 62 -6.73 -11.45 -2.16
CA THR A 62 -6.29 -10.15 -2.68
C THR A 62 -6.11 -10.17 -4.19
N ARG A 63 -6.45 -9.04 -4.79
CA ARG A 63 -6.33 -8.77 -6.21
C ARG A 63 -5.20 -7.78 -6.45
N PRO A 64 -4.50 -7.86 -7.60
CA PRO A 64 -3.51 -6.85 -7.96
C PRO A 64 -4.10 -5.43 -7.89
N GLY A 65 -3.49 -4.57 -7.07
CA GLY A 65 -3.95 -3.23 -6.73
C GLY A 65 -4.45 -3.07 -5.29
N ASP A 66 -4.74 -4.16 -4.57
CA ASP A 66 -5.11 -4.12 -3.16
C ASP A 66 -3.94 -3.66 -2.29
N LEU A 67 -4.26 -3.07 -1.15
CA LEU A 67 -3.30 -2.69 -0.13
C LEU A 67 -3.12 -3.81 0.87
N LEU A 68 -1.87 -4.04 1.26
CA LEU A 68 -1.48 -4.97 2.30
C LEU A 68 -0.99 -4.17 3.49
N PHE A 69 -1.47 -4.50 4.68
CA PHE A 69 -1.14 -3.77 5.91
C PHE A 69 -0.47 -4.68 6.93
N TRP A 70 0.56 -4.17 7.59
CA TRP A 70 1.21 -4.81 8.72
C TRP A 70 0.95 -4.02 9.99
N GLY A 71 0.41 -4.70 11.01
CA GLY A 71 0.01 -4.10 12.28
C GLY A 71 -1.48 -4.25 12.53
N ILE A 72 -1.99 -3.48 13.50
CA ILE A 72 -3.42 -3.43 13.80
C ILE A 72 -4.11 -2.38 12.94
N PRO A 73 -5.41 -2.52 12.62
CA PRO A 73 -6.14 -1.52 11.83
C PRO A 73 -5.95 -0.09 12.35
N GLU A 74 -6.07 0.13 13.65
CA GLU A 74 -5.97 1.48 14.24
C GLU A 74 -4.56 2.10 14.13
N GLN A 75 -3.52 1.29 13.89
CA GLN A 75 -2.12 1.72 13.82
C GLN A 75 -1.28 0.75 12.98
N PRO A 76 -1.42 0.76 11.64
CA PRO A 76 -0.55 0.00 10.77
C PRO A 76 0.83 0.65 10.77
N TYR A 77 1.89 -0.13 10.95
CA TYR A 77 3.26 0.39 10.89
C TYR A 77 3.89 0.25 9.50
N SER A 78 3.33 -0.61 8.64
CA SER A 78 3.76 -0.73 7.24
C SER A 78 2.59 -1.02 6.31
N VAL A 79 2.73 -0.63 5.06
CA VAL A 79 1.74 -0.80 4.00
C VAL A 79 2.43 -1.11 2.67
N GLY A 80 1.80 -1.90 1.80
CA GLY A 80 2.29 -2.21 0.46
C GLY A 80 1.15 -2.38 -0.53
N ILE A 81 1.48 -2.40 -1.82
CA ILE A 81 0.50 -2.62 -2.91
C ILE A 81 0.70 -4.03 -3.44
N TYR A 82 -0.32 -4.87 -3.37
CA TYR A 82 -0.30 -6.23 -3.90
C TYR A 82 -0.26 -6.20 -5.42
N VAL A 83 0.62 -7.00 -6.03
CA VAL A 83 0.77 -7.06 -7.49
C VAL A 83 0.35 -8.41 -8.08
N GLY A 84 -0.02 -9.37 -7.23
CA GLY A 84 -0.36 -10.73 -7.63
C GLY A 84 0.79 -11.73 -7.48
N GLY A 85 0.45 -13.01 -7.52
CA GLY A 85 1.42 -14.11 -7.46
C GLY A 85 2.28 -14.09 -6.20
N SER A 86 1.73 -13.69 -5.06
CA SER A 86 2.46 -13.55 -3.78
C SER A 86 3.53 -12.45 -3.75
N HIS A 87 3.43 -11.45 -4.63
CA HIS A 87 4.34 -10.30 -4.65
C HIS A 87 3.60 -9.00 -4.28
N TYR A 88 4.35 -8.05 -3.72
CA TYR A 88 3.87 -6.71 -3.39
C TYR A 88 4.94 -5.65 -3.66
N ILE A 89 4.53 -4.40 -3.84
CA ILE A 89 5.43 -3.25 -3.94
C ILE A 89 5.38 -2.47 -2.63
N ALA A 90 6.54 -2.27 -2.02
CA ALA A 90 6.70 -1.43 -0.85
C ALA A 90 8.12 -0.84 -0.82
N VAL A 91 8.35 0.10 0.09
CA VAL A 91 9.70 0.60 0.35
C VAL A 91 10.45 -0.44 1.16
N ASP A 92 11.64 -0.80 0.68
CA ASP A 92 12.59 -1.64 1.40
C ASP A 92 13.27 -0.78 2.47
N GLU A 93 13.12 -1.16 3.75
CA GLU A 93 13.66 -0.40 4.88
C GLU A 93 15.19 -0.36 4.90
N ASN A 94 15.88 -1.31 4.25
CA ASN A 94 17.34 -1.34 4.22
C ASN A 94 17.92 -0.22 3.36
N ASP A 95 17.24 0.12 2.25
CA ASP A 95 17.75 1.06 1.24
C ASP A 95 16.82 2.25 0.99
N ALA A 96 15.69 2.33 1.70
CA ALA A 96 14.62 3.31 1.50
C ALA A 96 14.11 3.40 0.05
N GLN A 97 14.18 2.30 -0.72
CA GLN A 97 13.80 2.23 -2.14
C GLN A 97 12.54 1.40 -2.37
N VAL A 98 11.71 1.81 -3.33
CA VAL A 98 10.53 1.04 -3.76
C VAL A 98 10.99 -0.19 -4.53
N LYS A 99 10.65 -1.37 -4.02
CA LYS A 99 11.00 -2.66 -4.63
C LYS A 99 9.78 -3.58 -4.66
N ILE A 100 9.78 -4.50 -5.63
CA ILE A 100 8.91 -5.67 -5.59
C ILE A 100 9.50 -6.63 -4.56
N GLN A 101 8.70 -7.01 -3.58
CA GLN A 101 9.03 -7.91 -2.50
C GLN A 101 8.09 -9.12 -2.56
N THR A 102 8.56 -10.25 -2.03
CA THR A 102 7.77 -11.49 -1.99
C THR A 102 7.17 -11.66 -0.61
N LEU A 103 5.88 -11.99 -0.54
CA LEU A 103 5.22 -12.37 0.69
C LEU A 103 5.92 -13.60 1.28
N ASN A 104 6.30 -13.49 2.54
CA ASN A 104 6.92 -14.57 3.28
C ASN A 104 6.16 -14.77 4.60
N GLN A 105 6.22 -15.99 5.14
CA GLN A 105 5.49 -16.33 6.37
C GLN A 105 6.02 -15.58 7.60
N SER A 106 7.31 -15.22 7.61
CA SER A 106 7.93 -14.46 8.69
C SER A 106 7.51 -12.98 8.72
N TRP A 107 6.96 -12.49 7.61
CA TRP A 107 6.58 -11.10 7.38
C TRP A 107 5.26 -11.04 6.60
N TYR A 108 4.25 -11.70 7.13
CA TYR A 108 2.94 -11.77 6.48
C TYR A 108 2.07 -10.57 6.90
N PRO A 109 1.36 -9.92 5.96
CA PRO A 109 0.47 -8.81 6.29
C PRO A 109 -0.68 -9.30 7.17
N THR A 110 -1.13 -8.42 8.07
CA THR A 110 -2.17 -8.72 9.05
C THR A 110 -3.57 -8.66 8.42
N PHE A 111 -3.78 -7.74 7.49
CA PHE A 111 -5.00 -7.60 6.72
C PHE A 111 -4.72 -6.95 5.37
N ALA A 112 -5.67 -7.08 4.45
CA ALA A 112 -5.63 -6.42 3.15
C ALA A 112 -6.91 -5.62 2.93
N GLY A 113 -6.79 -4.54 2.16
CA GLY A 113 -7.91 -3.66 1.81
C GLY A 113 -7.94 -3.36 0.33
N THR A 114 -9.12 -3.45 -0.26
CA THR A 114 -9.37 -3.00 -1.62
C THR A 114 -9.79 -1.53 -1.58
N VAL A 115 -9.10 -0.69 -2.34
CA VAL A 115 -9.55 0.68 -2.61
C VAL A 115 -10.40 0.63 -3.88
N LEU A 116 -11.57 1.29 -3.89
CA LEU A 116 -12.48 1.34 -5.06
C LEU A 116 -12.36 2.66 -5.82
#